data_AF-A0A0B1THH4-F1
#
_entry.id   AF-A0A0B1THH4-F1
#
_cell.length_a   1.000
_cell.length_b   1.000
_cell.length_c   1.000
_cell.angle_alpha   90.00
_cell.angle_beta   90.00
_cell.angle_gamma   90.00
#
_symmetry.space_group_name_H-M   'P 1'
#
loop_
_entity.id
_entity.type
_entity.pdbx_description
1 polymer ?
#
loop_
_entity_poly.entity_id
_entity_poly.type
_entity_poly.pdbx_seq_one_letter_code
_entity_poly.pdbx_strand_id
1 'polypeptide(L)'
;LPCCSLLYQNFIIFLFQVISHKDGVVKFKRYITYEFNETKSCQTCILGNRIWIPNMIYQKFVEAASTTGMRAAATTLLSQTAFLEVEVGEFLFEGYKDPFLDKVCEIPFMNFVCDTILDLPERIGMFFELNNTNDGVYEISDGSENPKDIGKILTWNGQKSVDYSWSIWLEFQKELEYKGVPAYRFVLPPEVLDPYLPENDGFCNPTDKKFFDSQNETDDCFPAGLLEISKCQRSQPPVMISMPNFRFASDEVRQSVKGLNDTDPERDNIFIDIEPRLGAVLRAHRRFQINIEMWKGKDLVFPVNLNKTRSSLIPVLIIHDDAEIDEATLEIIRNELIRAEWWAHSITTAMAGAGLAMIVIAVVYALLKVRGNCTVPLDQVQTQEF
;
A
#
# COMPACT_ATOMS: atom_id res chain seq x y z
N LEU A 1 10.63 -22.50 16.50
CA LEU A 1 9.23 -22.87 16.21
C LEU A 1 8.99 -22.63 14.73
N PRO A 2 8.24 -23.47 13.99
CA PRO A 2 7.76 -23.09 12.67
C PRO A 2 6.79 -21.91 12.85
N CYS A 3 6.91 -20.87 12.02
CA CYS A 3 5.94 -19.80 11.97
C CYS A 3 4.64 -20.34 11.36
N CYS A 4 3.67 -20.70 12.20
CA CYS A 4 2.30 -20.92 11.73
C CYS A 4 1.70 -19.55 11.40
N SER A 5 1.72 -19.17 10.12
CA SER A 5 0.99 -18.00 9.63
C SER A 5 -0.52 -18.21 9.84
N LEU A 6 -1.09 -17.54 10.84
CA LEU A 6 -2.54 -17.51 11.07
C LEU A 6 -3.15 -16.40 10.21
N LEU A 7 -4.18 -16.74 9.42
CA LEU A 7 -4.85 -15.82 8.52
C LEU A 7 -6.18 -15.36 9.12
N TYR A 8 -6.19 -14.12 9.62
CA TYR A 8 -7.37 -13.43 10.15
C TYR A 8 -7.94 -12.52 9.07
N GLN A 9 -9.21 -12.68 8.72
CA GLN A 9 -9.91 -11.79 7.79
C GLN A 9 -10.82 -10.82 8.54
N ASN A 10 -10.74 -9.55 8.15
CA ASN A 10 -11.57 -8.47 8.62
C ASN A 10 -12.18 -7.77 7.41
N PHE A 11 -13.43 -7.34 7.50
CA PHE A 11 -13.97 -6.35 6.58
C PHE A 11 -13.54 -4.96 7.04
N ILE A 12 -13.03 -4.17 6.10
CA ILE A 12 -12.71 -2.75 6.30
C ILE A 12 -13.82 -1.96 5.61
N ILE A 13 -14.62 -1.25 6.39
CA ILE A 13 -15.71 -0.41 5.88
C ILE A 13 -15.23 1.04 5.87
N PHE A 14 -15.27 1.67 4.71
CA PHE A 14 -14.94 3.09 4.54
C PHE A 14 -16.22 3.91 4.40
N LEU A 15 -16.41 4.89 5.28
CA LEU A 15 -17.51 5.86 5.19
C LEU A 15 -16.96 7.26 4.91
N PHE A 16 -17.34 7.83 3.77
CA PHE A 16 -16.91 9.15 3.34
C PHE A 16 -17.95 10.21 3.72
N GLN A 17 -17.63 11.04 4.71
CA GLN A 17 -18.49 12.17 5.12
C GLN A 17 -18.03 13.44 4.39
N VAL A 18 -18.78 13.86 3.37
CA VAL A 18 -18.55 15.15 2.70
C VAL A 18 -18.95 16.30 3.65
N ILE A 19 -18.02 17.23 3.85
CA ILE A 19 -18.18 18.44 4.66
C ILE A 19 -18.63 19.61 3.78
N SER A 20 -18.03 19.77 2.60
CA SER A 20 -18.39 20.82 1.64
C SER A 20 -17.88 20.50 0.24
N HIS A 21 -18.59 21.01 -0.76
CA HIS A 21 -18.15 21.03 -2.15
C HIS A 21 -18.34 22.46 -2.69
N LYS A 22 -17.24 23.13 -3.04
CA LYS A 22 -17.22 24.52 -3.54
C LYS A 22 -15.99 24.73 -4.41
N ASP A 23 -16.11 25.57 -5.44
CA ASP A 23 -14.96 26.09 -6.22
C ASP A 23 -14.00 25.00 -6.71
N GLY A 24 -14.53 23.88 -7.22
CA GLY A 24 -13.77 22.72 -7.69
C GLY A 24 -13.13 21.83 -6.61
N VAL A 25 -13.38 22.12 -5.33
CA VAL A 25 -12.80 21.41 -4.19
C VAL A 25 -13.86 20.67 -3.38
N VAL A 26 -13.63 19.37 -3.15
CA VAL A 26 -14.41 18.52 -2.24
C VAL A 26 -13.63 18.35 -0.95
N LYS A 27 -14.25 18.72 0.17
CA LYS A 27 -13.72 18.56 1.52
C LYS A 27 -14.48 17.46 2.24
N PHE A 28 -13.78 16.45 2.76
CA PHE A 28 -14.41 15.28 3.39
C PHE A 28 -13.58 14.69 4.53
N LYS A 29 -14.21 13.83 5.33
CA LYS A 29 -13.57 12.91 6.27
C LYS A 29 -13.77 11.48 5.83
N ARG A 30 -12.73 10.64 5.98
CA ARG A 30 -12.83 9.19 5.79
C ARG A 30 -12.88 8.53 7.16
N TYR A 31 -14.01 7.89 7.47
CA TYR A 31 -14.15 7.03 8.63
C TYR A 31 -13.80 5.58 8.25
N ILE A 32 -13.13 4.87 9.16
CA ILE A 32 -12.73 3.47 8.98
C ILE A 32 -13.35 2.64 10.10
N THR A 33 -13.98 1.53 9.74
CA THR A 33 -14.55 0.55 10.68
C THR A 33 -14.01 -0.83 10.35
N TYR A 34 -13.62 -1.58 11.37
CA TYR A 34 -13.12 -2.95 11.25
C TYR A 34 -14.14 -3.93 11.82
N GLU A 35 -14.55 -4.90 11.02
CA GLU A 35 -15.44 -6.00 11.43
C GLU A 35 -14.74 -7.34 11.22
N PHE A 36 -14.44 -8.05 12.32
CA PHE A 36 -13.81 -9.36 12.26
C PHE A 36 -14.78 -10.41 11.68
N ASN A 37 -14.30 -11.22 10.73
CA ASN A 37 -15.10 -12.27 10.14
C ASN A 37 -14.47 -13.65 10.34
N GLU A 38 -15.05 -14.41 11.28
CA GLU A 38 -14.60 -15.75 11.63
C GLU A 38 -14.76 -16.76 10.47
N THR A 39 -15.86 -16.68 9.69
CA THR A 39 -16.14 -17.64 8.61
C THR A 39 -15.21 -17.53 7.40
N LYS A 40 -14.57 -16.36 7.22
CA LYS A 40 -13.50 -16.13 6.23
C LYS A 40 -12.08 -16.25 6.80
N SER A 41 -11.93 -16.30 8.12
CA SER A 41 -10.64 -16.53 8.78
C SER A 41 -10.25 -18.01 8.73
N CYS A 42 -9.02 -18.34 9.11
CA CYS A 42 -8.62 -19.75 9.19
C CYS A 42 -9.47 -20.53 10.21
N GLN A 43 -9.64 -21.84 10.02
CA GLN A 43 -10.55 -22.66 10.86
C GLN A 43 -10.23 -22.63 12.36
N THR A 44 -9.00 -22.31 12.74
CA THR A 44 -8.55 -22.16 14.13
C THR A 44 -8.27 -20.71 14.53
N CYS A 45 -8.65 -19.73 13.71
CA CYS A 45 -8.36 -18.31 13.91
C CYS A 45 -9.52 -17.59 14.63
N ILE A 46 -9.43 -17.51 15.96
CA ILE A 46 -10.33 -16.69 16.80
C ILE A 46 -9.53 -15.59 17.51
N LEU A 47 -10.16 -14.47 17.85
CA LEU A 47 -9.48 -13.33 18.47
C LEU A 47 -8.93 -13.64 19.88
N GLY A 48 -9.56 -14.55 20.62
CA GLY A 48 -9.06 -15.04 21.92
C GLY A 48 -7.86 -16.01 21.84
N ASN A 49 -7.33 -16.27 20.64
CA ASN A 49 -6.09 -17.05 20.50
C ASN A 49 -4.92 -16.31 21.10
N ARG A 50 -4.03 -17.04 21.78
CA ARG A 50 -2.80 -16.49 22.35
C ARG A 50 -1.62 -16.61 21.41
N ILE A 51 -0.88 -15.53 21.26
CA ILE A 51 0.33 -15.42 20.44
C ILE A 51 1.47 -14.79 21.24
N TRP A 52 2.69 -15.21 20.93
CA TRP A 52 3.91 -14.59 21.48
C TRP A 52 4.38 -13.47 20.57
N ILE A 53 4.46 -12.25 21.10
CA ILE A 53 4.94 -11.06 20.40
C ILE A 53 6.20 -10.50 21.06
N PRO A 54 7.06 -9.78 20.33
CA PRO A 54 8.14 -8.98 20.91
C PRO A 54 7.58 -7.91 21.84
N ASN A 55 8.20 -7.73 23.01
CA ASN A 55 7.79 -6.70 23.96
C ASN A 55 8.39 -5.33 23.55
N MET A 56 7.52 -4.44 23.07
CA MET A 56 7.89 -3.08 22.65
C MET A 56 8.31 -2.19 23.82
N ILE A 57 7.73 -2.40 25.01
CA ILE A 57 8.09 -1.68 26.23
C ILE A 57 9.47 -2.10 26.73
N TYR A 58 9.76 -3.40 26.72
CA TYR A 58 11.10 -3.93 27.00
C TYR A 58 12.15 -3.26 26.10
N GLN A 59 11.87 -3.18 24.79
CA GLN A 59 12.76 -2.53 23.85
C GLN A 59 12.96 -1.05 24.15
N LYS A 60 11.92 -0.32 24.60
CA LYS A 60 12.05 1.07 25.04
C LYS A 60 12.95 1.26 26.24
N PHE A 61 12.92 0.34 27.21
CA PHE A 61 13.87 0.36 28.33
C PHE A 61 15.30 0.00 27.90
N VAL A 62 15.49 -0.86 26.90
CA VAL A 62 16.81 -1.13 26.30
C VAL A 62 17.38 0.08 25.55
N GLU A 63 16.54 0.80 24.79
CA GLU A 63 16.91 2.06 24.13
C GLU A 63 17.31 3.12 25.16
N ALA A 64 16.47 3.35 26.18
CA ALA A 64 16.76 4.29 27.26
C ALA A 64 18.07 3.95 27.99
N ALA A 65 18.24 2.69 28.42
CA ALA A 65 19.44 2.21 29.11
C ALA A 65 20.73 2.36 28.29
N SER A 66 20.63 2.36 26.96
CA SER A 66 21.76 2.54 26.05
C SER A 66 22.25 4.00 25.96
N THR A 67 21.49 4.96 26.50
CA THR A 67 21.92 6.36 26.61
C THR A 67 22.65 6.61 27.94
N THR A 68 23.71 7.41 27.91
CA THR A 68 24.60 7.66 29.07
C THR A 68 23.85 8.16 30.32
N GLY A 69 22.84 9.01 30.13
CA GLY A 69 22.06 9.60 31.23
C GLY A 69 21.03 8.66 31.87
N MET A 70 20.65 7.56 31.21
CA MET A 70 19.55 6.69 31.64
C MET A 70 19.96 5.22 31.84
N ARG A 71 21.25 4.92 31.97
CA ARG A 71 21.75 3.55 32.27
C ARG A 71 21.06 2.85 33.44
N ALA A 72 20.55 3.60 34.43
CA ALA A 72 19.76 3.05 35.53
C ALA A 72 18.48 2.32 35.07
N ALA A 73 17.88 2.71 33.92
CA ALA A 73 16.72 2.06 33.32
C ALA A 73 16.97 0.57 33.01
N ALA A 74 18.22 0.12 32.85
CA ALA A 74 18.58 -1.28 32.68
C ALA A 74 18.09 -2.18 33.84
N THR A 75 17.83 -1.61 35.02
CA THR A 75 17.28 -2.33 36.18
C THR A 75 15.86 -2.85 35.96
N THR A 76 15.06 -2.15 35.17
CA THR A 76 13.68 -2.56 34.85
C THR A 76 13.63 -3.88 34.06
N LEU A 77 14.67 -4.12 33.24
CA LEU A 77 14.84 -5.32 32.40
C LEU A 77 14.94 -6.63 33.21
N LEU A 78 15.18 -6.57 34.52
CA LEU A 78 15.10 -7.74 35.42
C LEU A 78 13.67 -8.20 35.69
N SER A 79 12.70 -7.29 35.57
CA SER A 79 11.28 -7.55 35.83
C SER A 79 10.47 -7.82 34.56
N GLN A 80 11.04 -7.55 33.38
CA GLN A 80 10.37 -7.66 32.08
C GLN A 80 10.97 -8.78 31.23
N THR A 81 10.17 -9.26 30.27
CA THR A 81 10.58 -10.24 29.27
C THR A 81 10.62 -9.61 27.87
N ALA A 82 11.61 -9.97 27.06
CA ALA A 82 11.76 -9.50 25.67
C ALA A 82 10.63 -9.96 24.72
N PHE A 83 9.86 -10.96 25.14
CA PHE A 83 8.63 -11.43 24.48
C PHE A 83 7.54 -11.59 25.54
N LEU A 84 6.29 -11.39 25.14
CA LEU A 84 5.11 -11.59 25.98
C LEU A 84 4.00 -12.30 25.20
N GLU A 85 3.09 -12.95 25.92
CA GLU A 85 1.95 -13.65 25.35
C GLU A 85 0.68 -12.79 25.52
N VAL A 86 -0.03 -12.53 24.44
CA VAL A 86 -1.28 -11.74 24.39
C VAL A 86 -2.32 -12.41 23.53
N GLU A 87 -3.57 -12.04 23.72
CA GLU A 87 -4.66 -12.46 22.83
C GLU A 87 -4.65 -11.65 21.53
N VAL A 88 -5.01 -12.26 20.40
CA VAL A 88 -4.98 -11.61 19.08
C VAL A 88 -5.93 -10.40 19.03
N GLY A 89 -7.07 -10.45 19.73
CA GLY A 89 -7.96 -9.30 19.89
C GLY A 89 -7.29 -8.11 20.59
N GLU A 90 -6.53 -8.37 21.66
CA GLU A 90 -5.75 -7.34 22.36
C GLU A 90 -4.61 -6.80 21.51
N PHE A 91 -3.86 -7.67 20.83
CA PHE A 91 -2.76 -7.25 19.96
C PHE A 91 -3.23 -6.38 18.79
N LEU A 92 -4.38 -6.72 18.18
CA LEU A 92 -4.87 -6.02 16.99
C LEU A 92 -5.74 -4.81 17.34
N PHE A 93 -6.79 -4.96 18.15
CA PHE A 93 -7.89 -3.97 18.21
C PHE A 93 -8.18 -3.41 19.60
N GLU A 94 -8.07 -4.22 20.66
CA GLU A 94 -8.45 -3.81 22.02
C GLU A 94 -7.29 -3.19 22.81
N GLY A 95 -6.06 -3.38 22.32
CA GLY A 95 -4.81 -2.98 22.97
C GLY A 95 -4.51 -3.83 24.22
N TYR A 96 -3.31 -4.38 24.37
CA TYR A 96 -2.91 -5.04 25.61
C TYR A 96 -2.27 -4.03 26.58
N LYS A 97 -2.32 -4.34 27.89
CA LYS A 97 -1.47 -3.69 28.89
C LYS A 97 -0.20 -4.49 29.09
N ASP A 98 0.98 -3.85 29.12
CA ASP A 98 2.20 -4.57 29.51
C ASP A 98 2.10 -4.98 31.00
N PRO A 99 2.31 -6.27 31.37
CA PRO A 99 2.09 -6.76 32.74
C PRO A 99 3.01 -6.18 33.83
N PHE A 100 4.01 -5.39 33.43
CA PHE A 100 5.07 -4.86 34.27
C PHE A 100 5.17 -3.33 34.22
N LEU A 101 4.65 -2.67 33.18
CA LEU A 101 4.71 -1.21 33.01
C LEU A 101 4.22 -0.45 34.24
N ASP A 102 3.02 -0.75 34.73
CA ASP A 102 2.41 -0.11 35.92
C ASP A 102 3.33 -0.21 37.17
N LYS A 103 4.08 -1.31 37.30
CA LYS A 103 5.01 -1.61 38.43
C LYS A 103 6.44 -1.10 38.21
N VAL A 104 6.77 -0.71 36.98
CA VAL A 104 8.09 -0.17 36.60
C VAL A 104 8.07 1.37 36.64
N CYS A 105 6.94 1.96 36.30
CA CYS A 105 6.45 3.15 36.98
C CYS A 105 6.02 2.75 38.44
N GLU A 106 5.41 3.61 39.24
CA GLU A 106 5.47 3.57 40.72
C GLU A 106 6.90 3.69 41.32
N ILE A 107 7.90 3.01 40.76
CA ILE A 107 9.29 3.03 41.26
C ILE A 107 9.78 4.49 41.35
N PRO A 108 10.25 4.95 42.54
CA PRO A 108 10.80 6.28 42.69
C PRO A 108 11.90 6.56 41.65
N PHE A 109 11.92 7.77 41.09
CA PHE A 109 12.73 8.20 39.93
C PHE A 109 12.26 7.69 38.55
N MET A 110 11.61 6.53 38.43
CA MET A 110 11.19 5.99 37.12
C MET A 110 9.92 6.62 36.54
N ASN A 111 8.99 7.13 37.35
CA ASN A 111 7.79 7.81 36.85
C ASN A 111 8.12 8.94 35.86
N PHE A 112 9.15 9.75 36.17
CA PHE A 112 9.62 10.81 35.26
C PHE A 112 10.10 10.25 33.91
N VAL A 113 10.73 9.07 33.92
CA VAL A 113 11.18 8.38 32.70
C VAL A 113 9.98 7.86 31.90
N CYS A 114 9.00 7.23 32.55
CA CYS A 114 7.75 6.80 31.92
C CYS A 114 7.01 7.97 31.24
N ASP A 115 6.68 9.01 32.03
CA ASP A 115 5.74 10.05 31.65
C ASP A 115 6.36 11.13 30.75
N THR A 116 7.64 11.47 30.99
CA THR A 116 8.28 12.64 30.35
C THR A 116 9.30 12.26 29.27
N ILE A 117 9.89 11.06 29.32
CA ILE A 117 10.95 10.65 28.39
C ILE A 117 10.46 9.60 27.39
N LEU A 118 9.62 8.66 27.83
CA LEU A 118 9.15 7.56 26.97
C LEU A 118 7.73 7.78 26.41
N ASP A 119 6.91 8.66 27.01
CA ASP A 119 5.52 8.97 26.60
C ASP A 119 4.69 7.70 26.33
N LEU A 120 4.82 6.68 27.20
CA LEU A 120 4.26 5.36 26.94
C LEU A 120 2.72 5.37 27.05
N PRO A 121 1.99 4.79 26.08
CA PRO A 121 0.54 4.67 26.18
C PRO A 121 0.14 3.59 27.19
N GLU A 122 -1.03 3.75 27.81
CA GLU A 122 -1.57 2.80 28.79
C GLU A 122 -1.89 1.42 28.17
N ARG A 123 -2.26 1.40 26.88
CA ARG A 123 -2.54 0.19 26.09
C ARG A 123 -1.82 0.26 24.75
N ILE A 124 -1.38 -0.89 24.25
CA ILE A 124 -0.60 -1.03 23.02
C ILE A 124 -1.32 -1.99 22.10
N GLY A 125 -1.62 -1.58 20.86
CA GLY A 125 -2.21 -2.45 19.86
C GLY A 125 -2.01 -1.90 18.45
N MET A 126 -1.99 -2.76 17.45
CA MET A 126 -1.63 -2.42 16.06
C MET A 126 -2.65 -1.48 15.40
N PHE A 127 -3.93 -1.63 15.76
CA PHE A 127 -5.06 -0.83 15.29
C PHE A 127 -5.94 -0.34 16.45
N PHE A 128 -5.36 -0.22 17.64
CA PHE A 128 -6.05 0.29 18.83
C PHE A 128 -6.59 1.71 18.57
N GLU A 129 -7.83 1.98 19.01
CA GLU A 129 -8.56 3.24 18.77
C GLU A 129 -8.82 3.63 17.29
N LEU A 130 -8.48 2.77 16.31
CA LEU A 130 -8.75 3.05 14.89
C LEU A 130 -10.17 2.70 14.43
N ASN A 131 -10.97 2.03 15.27
CA ASN A 131 -12.31 1.58 14.89
C ASN A 131 -13.37 2.68 15.05
N ASN A 132 -14.12 2.96 13.99
CA ASN A 132 -15.09 4.07 13.88
C ASN A 132 -14.46 5.47 14.02
N THR A 133 -13.15 5.61 13.84
CA THR A 133 -12.47 6.90 13.83
C THR A 133 -12.16 7.36 12.40
N ASN A 134 -11.60 8.56 12.25
CA ASN A 134 -11.26 9.17 10.97
C ASN A 134 -9.82 9.68 11.02
N ASP A 135 -9.09 9.53 9.91
CA ASP A 135 -7.68 9.89 9.76
C ASP A 135 -7.46 11.36 9.37
N GLY A 136 -8.46 12.22 9.61
CA GLY A 136 -8.39 13.66 9.38
C GLY A 136 -9.31 14.15 8.26
N VAL A 137 -9.07 15.40 7.85
CA VAL A 137 -9.86 16.10 6.83
C VAL A 137 -9.05 16.22 5.55
N TYR A 138 -9.59 15.67 4.47
CA TYR A 138 -9.02 15.77 3.12
C TYR A 138 -9.71 16.90 2.35
N GLU A 139 -8.92 17.65 1.60
CA GLU A 139 -9.40 18.53 0.53
C GLU A 139 -8.83 17.99 -0.80
N ILE A 140 -9.71 17.60 -1.72
CA ILE A 140 -9.34 17.07 -3.03
C ILE A 140 -9.93 17.93 -4.15
N SER A 141 -9.30 17.92 -5.32
CA SER A 141 -9.91 18.47 -6.54
C SER A 141 -10.97 17.52 -7.11
N ASP A 142 -12.10 18.05 -7.56
CA ASP A 142 -13.15 17.33 -8.28
C ASP A 142 -12.88 17.19 -9.79
N GLY A 143 -11.81 17.80 -10.30
CA GLY A 143 -11.43 17.80 -11.70
C GLY A 143 -12.22 18.77 -12.60
N SER A 144 -13.10 19.61 -12.06
CA SER A 144 -13.93 20.55 -12.84
C SER A 144 -13.13 21.65 -13.53
N GLU A 145 -12.05 22.16 -12.90
CA GLU A 145 -11.12 23.10 -13.53
C GLU A 145 -10.15 22.41 -14.50
N ASN A 146 -9.64 21.24 -14.10
CA ASN A 146 -8.71 20.42 -14.89
C ASN A 146 -8.97 18.93 -14.63
N PRO A 147 -9.45 18.16 -15.64
CA PRO A 147 -9.72 16.74 -15.48
C PRO A 147 -8.52 15.90 -15.04
N LYS A 148 -7.28 16.38 -15.24
CA LYS A 148 -6.06 15.68 -14.79
C LYS A 148 -5.80 15.76 -13.28
N ASP A 149 -6.47 16.69 -12.58
CA ASP A 149 -6.33 16.85 -11.13
C ASP A 149 -7.46 16.14 -10.35
N ILE A 150 -8.36 15.41 -11.00
CA ILE A 150 -9.45 14.68 -10.32
C ILE A 150 -8.92 13.74 -9.23
N GLY A 151 -9.46 13.85 -8.01
CA GLY A 151 -9.05 13.02 -6.86
C GLY A 151 -7.71 13.40 -6.23
N LYS A 152 -6.97 14.36 -6.80
CA LYS A 152 -5.69 14.84 -6.26
C LYS A 152 -5.89 15.52 -4.91
N ILE A 153 -5.12 15.09 -3.92
CA ILE A 153 -5.09 15.71 -2.58
C ILE A 153 -4.43 17.09 -2.69
N LEU A 154 -5.17 18.11 -2.26
CA LEU A 154 -4.74 19.50 -2.21
C LEU A 154 -4.23 19.88 -0.82
N THR A 155 -4.94 19.45 0.23
CA THR A 155 -4.47 19.49 1.62
C THR A 155 -4.96 18.27 2.41
N TRP A 156 -4.22 17.93 3.46
CA TRP A 156 -4.67 17.04 4.53
C TRP A 156 -4.53 17.79 5.85
N ASN A 157 -5.61 17.83 6.64
CA ASN A 157 -5.72 18.66 7.85
C ASN A 157 -5.35 20.14 7.64
N GLY A 158 -5.57 20.67 6.43
CA GLY A 158 -5.22 22.04 6.03
C GLY A 158 -3.75 22.26 5.69
N GLN A 159 -2.91 21.22 5.72
CA GLN A 159 -1.50 21.26 5.36
C GLN A 159 -1.26 20.68 3.96
N LYS A 160 -0.31 21.25 3.20
CA LYS A 160 0.11 20.77 1.88
C LYS A 160 1.27 19.77 1.91
N SER A 161 1.97 19.72 3.03
CA SER A 161 3.11 18.87 3.33
C SER A 161 3.03 18.48 4.79
N VAL A 162 3.58 17.34 5.16
CA VAL A 162 3.59 16.81 6.52
C VAL A 162 4.99 16.28 6.84
N ASP A 163 5.46 16.49 8.06
CA ASP A 163 6.87 16.28 8.42
C ASP A 163 7.27 14.79 8.45
N TYR A 164 6.31 13.89 8.68
CA TYR A 164 6.53 12.45 8.84
C TYR A 164 5.49 11.64 8.03
N SER A 165 5.61 11.66 6.70
CA SER A 165 4.84 10.77 5.83
C SER A 165 5.66 10.29 4.64
N TRP A 166 5.33 9.09 4.16
CA TRP A 166 5.90 8.51 2.95
C TRP A 166 4.81 8.46 1.87
N SER A 167 5.10 9.08 0.72
CA SER A 167 4.29 8.97 -0.49
C SER A 167 4.96 7.97 -1.44
N ILE A 168 4.18 7.06 -2.01
CA ILE A 168 4.66 6.04 -2.94
C ILE A 168 4.11 6.29 -4.34
N TRP A 169 4.87 5.91 -5.38
CA TRP A 169 4.39 5.84 -6.76
C TRP A 169 4.22 4.38 -7.21
N LEU A 170 3.44 4.17 -8.26
CA LEU A 170 3.27 2.88 -8.92
C LEU A 170 3.57 3.04 -10.40
N GLU A 171 4.20 2.04 -10.99
CA GLU A 171 4.60 2.04 -12.40
C GLU A 171 3.77 1.07 -13.23
N PHE A 172 3.51 1.44 -14.48
CA PHE A 172 2.80 0.59 -15.42
C PHE A 172 3.61 -0.69 -15.70
N GLN A 173 3.00 -1.85 -15.46
CA GLN A 173 3.61 -3.15 -15.70
C GLN A 173 3.12 -3.79 -17.01
N LYS A 174 1.80 -3.87 -17.20
CA LYS A 174 1.17 -4.61 -18.30
C LYS A 174 -0.28 -4.21 -18.50
N GLU A 175 -0.75 -4.40 -19.73
CA GLU A 175 -2.19 -4.48 -20.03
C GLU A 175 -2.71 -5.88 -19.67
N LEU A 176 -3.96 -5.96 -19.23
CA LEU A 176 -4.69 -7.22 -19.01
C LEU A 176 -6.19 -7.04 -19.24
N GLU A 177 -6.93 -8.13 -19.17
CA GLU A 177 -8.39 -8.10 -19.09
C GLU A 177 -8.82 -8.60 -17.69
N TYR A 178 -9.62 -7.81 -16.99
CA TYR A 178 -10.25 -8.18 -15.73
C TYR A 178 -11.75 -8.36 -15.94
N LYS A 179 -12.24 -9.61 -15.86
CA LYS A 179 -13.66 -9.96 -15.99
C LYS A 179 -14.35 -9.33 -17.23
N GLY A 180 -13.70 -9.35 -18.41
CA GLY A 180 -14.24 -8.77 -19.64
C GLY A 180 -14.08 -7.24 -19.79
N VAL A 181 -13.30 -6.59 -18.92
CA VAL A 181 -12.97 -5.16 -19.00
C VAL A 181 -11.45 -5.01 -19.16
N PRO A 182 -10.95 -4.27 -20.17
CA PRO A 182 -9.52 -4.03 -20.33
C PRO A 182 -9.00 -3.12 -19.22
N ALA A 183 -7.80 -3.42 -18.70
CA ALA A 183 -7.22 -2.75 -17.56
C ALA A 183 -5.70 -2.62 -17.69
N TYR A 184 -5.16 -1.55 -17.12
CA TYR A 184 -3.72 -1.35 -16.95
C TYR A 184 -3.34 -1.69 -15.52
N ARG A 185 -2.35 -2.57 -15.35
CA ARG A 185 -1.76 -2.87 -14.06
C ARG A 185 -0.64 -1.90 -13.74
N PHE A 186 -0.79 -1.21 -12.61
CA PHE A 186 0.27 -0.45 -11.97
C PHE A 186 0.78 -1.23 -10.75
N VAL A 187 2.09 -1.31 -10.55
CA VAL A 187 2.73 -2.04 -9.44
C VAL A 187 3.71 -1.17 -8.69
N LEU A 188 4.00 -1.52 -7.43
CA LEU A 188 5.08 -0.91 -6.68
C LEU A 188 6.44 -1.38 -7.25
N PRO A 189 7.31 -0.45 -7.71
CA PRO A 189 8.67 -0.77 -8.12
C PRO A 189 9.58 -0.83 -6.86
N PRO A 190 10.65 -1.67 -6.84
CA PRO A 190 11.53 -1.81 -5.68
C PRO A 190 12.22 -0.50 -5.26
N GLU A 191 12.44 0.41 -6.20
CA GLU A 191 13.04 1.73 -6.05
C GLU A 191 12.32 2.59 -4.98
N VAL A 192 11.03 2.36 -4.74
CA VAL A 192 10.27 3.06 -3.69
C VAL A 192 10.77 2.74 -2.27
N LEU A 193 11.43 1.59 -2.08
CA LEU A 193 12.01 1.12 -0.82
C LEU A 193 13.56 1.07 -0.87
N ASP A 194 14.19 1.76 -1.81
CA ASP A 194 15.65 1.82 -1.93
C ASP A 194 16.20 3.13 -1.32
N PRO A 195 16.82 3.10 -0.12
CA PRO A 195 17.34 4.28 0.54
C PRO A 195 18.65 4.82 -0.09
N TYR A 196 19.22 4.14 -1.09
CA TYR A 196 20.42 4.60 -1.79
C TYR A 196 20.11 5.50 -3.00
N LEU A 197 18.82 5.72 -3.31
CA LEU A 197 18.38 6.64 -4.35
C LEU A 197 18.25 8.07 -3.79
N PRO A 198 18.77 9.11 -4.48
CA PRO A 198 18.70 10.51 -4.01
C PRO A 198 17.29 11.04 -3.74
N GLU A 199 16.28 10.43 -4.35
CA GLU A 199 14.86 10.76 -4.15
C GLU A 199 14.33 10.26 -2.79
N ASN A 200 15.01 9.27 -2.19
CA ASN A 200 14.66 8.65 -0.92
C ASN A 200 15.60 9.03 0.25
N ASP A 201 16.63 9.86 0.02
CA ASP A 201 17.58 10.32 1.07
C ASP A 201 16.87 10.82 2.34
N GLY A 202 15.73 11.51 2.19
CA GLY A 202 14.92 12.02 3.30
C GLY A 202 14.14 10.96 4.11
N PHE A 203 14.05 9.73 3.62
CA PHE A 203 13.45 8.58 4.30
C PHE A 203 14.49 7.67 4.97
N CYS A 204 15.78 7.85 4.68
CA CYS A 204 16.81 7.31 5.55
C CYS A 204 16.83 8.08 6.87
N ASN A 205 16.59 7.37 7.97
CA ASN A 205 16.80 7.88 9.32
C ASN A 205 18.10 7.30 9.90
N PRO A 206 19.17 8.11 10.05
CA PRO A 206 20.42 7.66 10.64
C PRO A 206 20.24 6.99 12.01
N THR A 207 20.75 5.77 12.17
CA THR A 207 20.70 5.03 13.42
C THR A 207 22.03 4.35 13.80
N ASP A 208 22.33 4.40 15.09
CA ASP A 208 23.40 3.64 15.74
C ASP A 208 22.98 2.19 16.09
N LYS A 209 21.72 1.82 15.79
CA LYS A 209 21.19 0.48 16.01
C LYS A 209 21.65 -0.49 14.91
N LYS A 210 22.72 -1.24 15.16
CA LYS A 210 23.17 -2.31 14.24
C LYS A 210 22.32 -3.59 14.37
N PHE A 211 21.67 -3.98 13.27
CA PHE A 211 20.90 -5.22 13.09
C PHE A 211 21.53 -6.20 12.11
N PHE A 212 22.18 -5.68 11.07
CA PHE A 212 22.78 -6.42 9.97
C PHE A 212 24.28 -6.09 9.87
N ASP A 213 25.08 -6.99 9.31
CA ASP A 213 26.52 -6.79 9.13
C ASP A 213 26.81 -5.86 7.95
N SER A 214 25.92 -5.82 6.94
CA SER A 214 25.98 -4.87 5.82
C SER A 214 25.63 -3.42 6.18
N GLN A 215 25.06 -3.17 7.37
CA GLN A 215 24.83 -1.80 7.84
C GLN A 215 26.16 -1.11 8.13
N ASN A 216 26.50 -0.16 7.25
CA ASN A 216 27.71 0.62 7.35
C ASN A 216 27.57 1.70 8.45
N GLU A 217 28.51 1.71 9.40
CA GLU A 217 28.51 2.60 10.58
C GLU A 217 28.87 4.07 10.24
N THR A 218 28.89 4.42 8.95
CA THR A 218 29.14 5.79 8.47
C THR A 218 28.01 6.36 7.63
N ASP A 219 27.11 5.52 7.10
CA ASP A 219 25.97 5.94 6.28
C ASP A 219 24.63 5.76 7.01
N ASP A 220 24.63 5.04 8.15
CA ASP A 220 23.57 4.97 9.17
C ASP A 220 22.15 4.54 8.72
N CYS A 221 21.91 4.25 7.44
CA CYS A 221 20.62 3.78 6.91
C CYS A 221 20.37 2.28 7.17
N PHE A 222 19.10 1.87 7.18
CA PHE A 222 18.73 0.46 7.04
C PHE A 222 18.94 -0.04 5.59
N PRO A 223 19.16 -1.35 5.37
CA PRO A 223 19.25 -1.91 4.02
C PRO A 223 17.95 -1.70 3.21
N ALA A 224 18.08 -1.68 1.88
CA ALA A 224 16.95 -1.60 0.95
C ALA A 224 15.86 -2.65 1.23
N GLY A 225 14.61 -2.31 0.91
CA GLY A 225 13.41 -3.11 1.19
C GLY A 225 12.82 -2.91 2.61
N LEU A 226 13.41 -2.02 3.41
CA LEU A 226 13.02 -1.70 4.79
C LEU A 226 12.78 -0.20 4.94
N LEU A 227 11.73 0.18 5.67
CA LEU A 227 11.43 1.56 6.04
C LEU A 227 11.15 1.68 7.54
N GLU A 228 11.94 2.48 8.24
CA GLU A 228 11.76 2.80 9.66
C GLU A 228 10.64 3.85 9.80
N ILE A 229 9.63 3.59 10.65
CA ILE A 229 8.45 4.48 10.80
C ILE A 229 8.17 4.90 12.24
N SER A 230 9.06 4.60 13.19
CA SER A 230 8.92 4.95 14.61
C SER A 230 8.71 6.45 14.75
N LYS A 231 9.49 7.28 14.04
CA LYS A 231 9.35 8.74 14.05
C LYS A 231 7.97 9.26 13.61
N CYS A 232 7.23 8.51 12.80
CA CYS A 232 5.88 8.86 12.36
C CYS A 232 4.81 8.60 13.43
N GLN A 233 5.16 7.91 14.52
CA GLN A 233 4.23 7.42 15.53
C GLN A 233 4.49 8.07 16.90
N ARG A 234 3.43 8.33 17.66
CA ARG A 234 3.53 8.79 19.05
C ARG A 234 4.32 7.77 19.88
N SER A 235 5.10 8.23 20.85
CA SER A 235 5.99 7.40 21.69
C SER A 235 7.17 6.74 20.91
N GLN A 236 7.27 6.99 19.60
CA GLN A 236 8.28 6.46 18.69
C GLN A 236 8.51 4.93 18.80
N PRO A 237 7.45 4.08 18.79
CA PRO A 237 7.57 2.63 18.93
C PRO A 237 8.51 2.02 17.89
N PRO A 238 9.36 1.04 18.25
CA PRO A 238 10.44 0.51 17.40
C PRO A 238 9.89 -0.35 16.25
N VAL A 239 9.37 0.30 15.21
CA VAL A 239 8.52 -0.30 14.18
C VAL A 239 9.04 0.02 12.78
N MET A 240 9.14 -1.04 11.98
CA MET A 240 9.68 -1.02 10.63
C MET A 240 8.71 -1.69 9.66
N ILE A 241 8.44 -1.01 8.55
CA ILE A 241 7.64 -1.52 7.44
C ILE A 241 8.57 -2.21 6.43
N SER A 242 8.08 -3.29 5.86
CA SER A 242 8.66 -3.94 4.67
C SER A 242 7.55 -4.47 3.78
N MET A 243 7.89 -4.99 2.60
CA MET A 243 6.94 -5.80 1.83
C MET A 243 6.80 -7.21 2.44
N PRO A 244 5.68 -7.92 2.22
CA PRO A 244 5.46 -9.27 2.75
C PRO A 244 6.61 -10.25 2.48
N ASN A 245 6.94 -11.04 3.49
CA ASN A 245 8.09 -11.96 3.53
C ASN A 245 9.43 -11.28 3.20
N PHE A 246 9.59 -9.97 3.46
CA PHE A 246 10.73 -9.15 3.04
C PHE A 246 11.01 -9.23 1.53
N ARG A 247 9.96 -9.09 0.71
CA ARG A 247 10.11 -8.83 -0.74
C ARG A 247 10.87 -7.51 -0.96
N PHE A 248 11.67 -7.46 -2.02
CA PHE A 248 12.59 -6.35 -2.35
C PHE A 248 13.72 -6.06 -1.35
N ALA A 249 13.78 -6.74 -0.19
CA ALA A 249 14.92 -6.65 0.72
C ALA A 249 16.07 -7.58 0.32
N SER A 250 17.27 -7.29 0.82
CA SER A 250 18.46 -8.12 0.57
C SER A 250 18.34 -9.53 1.16
N ASP A 251 19.09 -10.47 0.60
CA ASP A 251 19.12 -11.86 1.10
C ASP A 251 19.56 -11.96 2.56
N GLU A 252 20.39 -11.05 3.07
CA GLU A 252 20.76 -10.98 4.48
C GLU A 252 19.54 -10.69 5.37
N VAL A 253 18.73 -9.69 5.01
CA VAL A 253 17.49 -9.35 5.72
C VAL A 253 16.54 -10.54 5.70
N ARG A 254 16.34 -11.17 4.54
CA ARG A 254 15.49 -12.36 4.38
C ARG A 254 15.98 -13.54 5.23
N GLN A 255 17.28 -13.84 5.20
CA GLN A 255 17.87 -14.97 5.92
C GLN A 255 18.01 -14.75 7.43
N SER A 256 17.92 -13.50 7.91
CA SER A 256 17.91 -13.19 9.34
C SER A 256 16.76 -13.85 10.11
N VAL A 257 15.64 -14.12 9.42
CA VAL A 257 14.42 -14.75 9.98
C VAL A 257 14.20 -16.14 9.39
N LYS A 258 14.19 -17.15 10.26
CA LYS A 258 13.85 -18.53 9.87
C LYS A 258 12.35 -18.75 9.89
N GLY A 259 11.80 -19.24 8.78
CA GLY A 259 10.37 -19.62 8.66
C GLY A 259 9.51 -18.67 7.83
N LEU A 260 10.13 -17.75 7.09
CA LEU A 260 9.46 -16.99 6.03
C LEU A 260 9.05 -17.92 4.87
N ASN A 261 8.00 -17.54 4.15
CA ASN A 261 7.62 -18.18 2.89
C ASN A 261 8.37 -17.56 1.70
N ASP A 262 8.42 -18.28 0.58
CA ASP A 262 8.84 -17.72 -0.70
C ASP A 262 7.90 -16.59 -1.13
N THR A 263 8.46 -15.55 -1.76
CA THR A 263 7.70 -14.37 -2.19
C THR A 263 7.00 -14.59 -3.53
N ASP A 264 5.73 -14.24 -3.61
CA ASP A 264 4.95 -14.32 -4.85
C ASP A 264 4.53 -12.92 -5.36
N PRO A 265 4.72 -12.57 -6.66
CA PRO A 265 4.39 -11.24 -7.18
C PRO A 265 2.91 -10.84 -7.20
N GLU A 266 1.96 -11.79 -7.18
CA GLU A 266 0.51 -11.48 -7.15
C GLU A 266 -0.02 -11.43 -5.70
N ARG A 267 0.55 -12.25 -4.80
CA ARG A 267 0.20 -12.29 -3.38
C ARG A 267 0.85 -11.17 -2.57
N ASP A 268 2.14 -10.92 -2.79
CA ASP A 268 3.00 -10.13 -1.90
C ASP A 268 3.35 -8.74 -2.44
N ASN A 269 2.85 -8.35 -3.62
CA ASN A 269 3.14 -7.03 -4.20
C ASN A 269 1.94 -6.08 -4.09
N ILE A 270 2.21 -4.77 -3.96
CA ILE A 270 1.16 -3.75 -4.13
C ILE A 270 0.89 -3.60 -5.63
N PHE A 271 -0.37 -3.65 -6.02
CA PHE A 271 -0.80 -3.31 -7.39
C PHE A 271 -2.21 -2.72 -7.43
N ILE A 272 -2.50 -2.00 -8.51
CA ILE A 272 -3.82 -1.49 -8.85
C ILE A 272 -4.08 -1.78 -10.33
N ASP A 273 -5.22 -2.42 -10.62
CA ASP A 273 -5.72 -2.64 -11.99
C ASP A 273 -6.79 -1.57 -12.29
N ILE A 274 -6.51 -0.69 -13.25
CA ILE A 274 -7.30 0.50 -13.57
C ILE A 274 -7.87 0.41 -14.99
N GLU A 275 -9.16 0.71 -15.18
CA GLU A 275 -9.74 0.91 -16.51
C GLU A 275 -9.24 2.25 -17.09
N PRO A 276 -8.54 2.26 -18.24
CA PRO A 276 -7.74 3.41 -18.67
C PRO A 276 -8.53 4.62 -19.21
N ARG A 277 -9.82 4.49 -19.57
CA ARG A 277 -10.63 5.60 -20.09
C ARG A 277 -11.31 6.39 -18.97
N LEU A 278 -11.80 5.71 -17.94
CA LEU A 278 -12.48 6.30 -16.79
C LEU A 278 -11.53 6.59 -15.62
N GLY A 279 -10.36 5.94 -15.57
CA GLY A 279 -9.52 5.93 -14.36
C GLY A 279 -10.13 5.10 -13.22
N ALA A 280 -11.12 4.26 -13.52
CA ALA A 280 -11.84 3.48 -12.51
C ALA A 280 -10.99 2.31 -12.00
N VAL A 281 -10.82 2.20 -10.69
CA VAL A 281 -10.13 1.07 -10.05
C VAL A 281 -11.04 -0.16 -10.11
N LEU A 282 -10.58 -1.22 -10.80
CA LEU A 282 -11.31 -2.49 -10.91
C LEU A 282 -10.93 -3.43 -9.76
N ARG A 283 -9.66 -3.44 -9.38
CA ARG A 283 -9.18 -4.01 -8.11
C ARG A 283 -7.87 -3.39 -7.67
N ALA A 284 -7.63 -3.39 -6.38
CA ALA A 284 -6.38 -2.95 -5.76
C ALA A 284 -5.97 -3.93 -4.65
N HIS A 285 -4.71 -4.35 -4.68
CA HIS A 285 -4.09 -5.10 -3.60
C HIS A 285 -3.08 -4.17 -2.91
N ARG A 286 -3.32 -3.85 -1.64
CA ARG A 286 -2.35 -3.19 -0.77
C ARG A 286 -1.76 -4.24 0.18
N ARG A 287 -0.44 -4.18 0.34
CA ARG A 287 0.40 -5.23 0.91
C ARG A 287 1.54 -4.60 1.68
N PHE A 288 1.68 -4.95 2.95
CA PHE A 288 2.82 -4.55 3.76
C PHE A 288 2.99 -5.49 4.95
N GLN A 289 4.19 -5.50 5.50
CA GLN A 289 4.58 -6.27 6.67
C GLN A 289 5.08 -5.31 7.75
N ILE A 290 4.59 -5.51 8.96
CA ILE A 290 5.04 -4.78 10.15
C ILE A 290 6.02 -5.67 10.90
N ASN A 291 7.16 -5.08 11.23
CA ASN A 291 8.27 -5.70 11.93
C ASN A 291 8.59 -4.89 13.19
N ILE A 292 8.97 -5.56 14.27
CA ILE A 292 9.46 -4.92 15.49
C ILE A 292 10.98 -5.07 15.55
N GLU A 293 11.66 -3.94 15.77
CA GLU A 293 13.10 -3.85 15.94
C GLU A 293 13.52 -4.26 17.35
N MET A 294 14.07 -5.46 17.53
CA MET A 294 14.65 -5.89 18.82
C MET A 294 16.17 -5.69 18.82
N TRP A 295 16.66 -4.58 19.37
CA TRP A 295 18.09 -4.22 19.42
C TRP A 295 18.68 -4.52 20.79
N LYS A 296 19.91 -5.03 20.83
CA LYS A 296 20.60 -5.46 22.07
C LYS A 296 21.14 -4.32 22.95
N GLY A 297 21.11 -3.08 22.47
CA GLY A 297 21.63 -1.91 23.18
C GLY A 297 23.16 -1.73 23.11
N LYS A 298 23.66 -0.66 23.76
CA LYS A 298 25.09 -0.32 23.85
C LYS A 298 25.71 -0.82 25.16
N ASP A 299 26.47 -1.91 25.07
CA ASP A 299 27.22 -2.52 26.18
C ASP A 299 26.41 -2.74 27.47
N LEU A 300 25.17 -3.19 27.29
CA LEU A 300 24.30 -3.59 28.39
C LEU A 300 24.73 -4.97 28.91
N VAL A 301 25.71 -4.95 29.81
CA VAL A 301 26.28 -6.14 30.47
C VAL A 301 25.68 -6.37 31.87
N PHE A 302 25.16 -5.31 32.50
CA PHE A 302 24.54 -5.34 33.82
C PHE A 302 23.25 -4.50 33.83
N PRO A 303 22.16 -4.94 34.52
CA PRO A 303 22.06 -6.20 35.27
C PRO A 303 21.67 -7.40 34.40
N VAL A 304 21.23 -7.16 33.16
CA VAL A 304 21.04 -8.19 32.13
C VAL A 304 22.17 -8.06 31.10
N ASN A 305 22.74 -9.19 30.66
CA ASN A 305 23.83 -9.19 29.68
C ASN A 305 23.27 -9.44 28.26
N LEU A 306 22.93 -8.35 27.58
CA LEU A 306 22.40 -8.35 26.22
C LEU A 306 23.50 -8.43 25.14
N ASN A 307 24.78 -8.25 25.48
CA ASN A 307 25.87 -8.50 24.53
C ASN A 307 25.93 -9.97 24.06
N LYS A 308 25.24 -10.90 24.75
CA LYS A 308 25.04 -12.30 24.32
C LYS A 308 23.84 -12.53 23.41
N THR A 309 22.97 -11.54 23.23
CA THR A 309 21.84 -11.61 22.30
C THR A 309 22.22 -10.99 20.97
N ARG A 310 21.56 -11.44 19.89
CA ARG A 310 21.64 -10.77 18.59
C ARG A 310 20.57 -9.69 18.52
N SER A 311 20.88 -8.56 17.89
CA SER A 311 19.84 -7.69 17.35
C SER A 311 19.01 -8.49 16.32
N SER A 312 17.72 -8.21 16.20
CA SER A 312 16.86 -8.87 15.21
C SER A 312 15.67 -8.02 14.83
N LEU A 313 15.38 -8.00 13.54
CA LEU A 313 14.12 -7.51 13.02
C LEU A 313 13.10 -8.66 13.05
N ILE A 314 12.01 -8.51 13.79
CA ILE A 314 11.04 -9.59 14.02
C ILE A 314 9.73 -9.27 13.28
N PRO A 315 9.37 -9.99 12.21
CA PRO A 315 8.09 -9.80 11.54
C PRO A 315 6.95 -10.27 12.46
N VAL A 316 5.96 -9.41 12.67
CA VAL A 316 4.84 -9.69 13.57
C VAL A 316 3.49 -9.79 12.85
N LEU A 317 3.31 -9.06 11.76
CA LEU A 317 2.04 -9.01 11.05
C LEU A 317 2.26 -8.73 9.56
N ILE A 318 1.58 -9.46 8.69
CA ILE A 318 1.47 -9.17 7.25
C ILE A 318 0.01 -8.78 7.00
N ILE A 319 -0.21 -7.65 6.33
CA ILE A 319 -1.54 -7.09 6.06
C ILE A 319 -1.80 -7.17 4.57
N HIS A 320 -2.90 -7.85 4.22
CA HIS A 320 -3.43 -7.96 2.87
C HIS A 320 -4.76 -7.19 2.82
N ASP A 321 -4.68 -5.94 2.38
CA ASP A 321 -5.85 -5.11 2.09
C ASP A 321 -6.28 -5.38 0.64
N ASP A 322 -7.44 -6.00 0.45
CA ASP A 322 -7.98 -6.33 -0.88
C ASP A 322 -9.25 -5.54 -1.16
N ALA A 323 -9.28 -4.84 -2.30
CA ALA A 323 -10.45 -4.17 -2.83
C ALA A 323 -10.74 -4.67 -4.25
N GLU A 324 -11.96 -5.16 -4.49
CA GLU A 324 -12.48 -5.49 -5.82
C GLU A 324 -13.77 -4.71 -6.08
N ILE A 325 -13.98 -4.32 -7.33
CA ILE A 325 -15.25 -3.76 -7.81
C ILE A 325 -16.37 -4.81 -7.73
N ASP A 326 -17.56 -4.40 -7.28
CA ASP A 326 -18.74 -5.26 -7.25
C ASP A 326 -19.28 -5.54 -8.66
N GLU A 327 -19.96 -6.68 -8.84
CA GLU A 327 -20.41 -7.10 -10.18
C GLU A 327 -21.49 -6.17 -10.77
N ALA A 328 -22.28 -5.45 -9.95
CA ALA A 328 -23.29 -4.54 -10.47
C ALA A 328 -22.65 -3.27 -11.06
N THR A 329 -21.68 -2.67 -10.36
CA THR A 329 -20.89 -1.55 -10.88
C THR A 329 -20.02 -1.98 -12.08
N LEU A 330 -19.46 -3.20 -12.05
CA LEU A 330 -18.71 -3.75 -13.17
C LEU A 330 -19.57 -3.94 -14.43
N GLU A 331 -20.80 -4.44 -14.28
CA GLU A 331 -21.75 -4.61 -15.40
C GLU A 331 -22.17 -3.26 -16.01
N ILE A 332 -22.22 -2.17 -15.22
CA ILE A 332 -22.40 -0.80 -15.75
C ILE A 332 -21.22 -0.43 -16.65
N ILE A 333 -19.97 -0.62 -16.21
CA ILE A 333 -18.78 -0.35 -17.05
C ILE A 333 -18.82 -1.23 -18.32
N ARG A 334 -19.13 -2.52 -18.19
CA ARG A 334 -19.20 -3.47 -19.30
C ARG A 334 -20.25 -3.08 -20.35
N ASN A 335 -21.40 -2.55 -19.93
CA ASN A 335 -22.50 -2.18 -20.82
C ASN A 335 -22.38 -0.76 -21.38
N GLU A 336 -22.21 0.24 -20.51
CA GLU A 336 -22.29 1.66 -20.87
C GLU A 336 -20.99 2.20 -21.47
N LEU A 337 -19.83 1.57 -21.19
CA LEU A 337 -18.55 1.90 -21.82
C LEU A 337 -18.19 0.88 -22.89
N ILE A 338 -17.87 -0.37 -22.50
CA ILE A 338 -17.22 -1.34 -23.41
C ILE A 338 -18.12 -1.72 -24.58
N ARG A 339 -19.36 -2.12 -24.30
CA ARG A 339 -20.32 -2.54 -25.33
C ARG A 339 -20.80 -1.36 -26.17
N ALA A 340 -21.02 -0.19 -25.56
CA ALA A 340 -21.41 1.02 -26.27
C ALA A 340 -20.36 1.48 -27.28
N GLU A 341 -19.08 1.52 -26.88
CA GLU A 341 -17.96 1.85 -27.77
C GLU A 341 -17.84 0.84 -28.93
N TRP A 342 -17.95 -0.46 -28.62
CA TRP A 342 -17.91 -1.50 -29.65
C TRP A 342 -19.03 -1.36 -30.70
N TRP A 343 -20.26 -1.06 -30.27
CA TRP A 343 -21.37 -0.79 -31.19
C TRP A 343 -21.15 0.48 -32.00
N ALA A 344 -20.72 1.58 -31.36
CA ALA A 344 -20.45 2.84 -32.04
C ALA A 344 -19.36 2.69 -33.12
N HIS A 345 -18.27 2.01 -32.80
CA HIS A 345 -17.20 1.69 -33.75
C HIS A 345 -17.70 0.78 -34.88
N SER A 346 -18.42 -0.29 -34.56
CA SER A 346 -18.92 -1.27 -35.54
C SER A 346 -19.92 -0.65 -36.52
N ILE A 347 -20.86 0.16 -36.03
CA ILE A 347 -21.84 0.89 -36.86
C ILE A 347 -21.13 1.91 -37.73
N THR A 348 -20.20 2.69 -37.18
CA THR A 348 -19.45 3.72 -37.93
C THR A 348 -18.62 3.09 -39.05
N THR A 349 -17.90 2.00 -38.77
CA THR A 349 -17.11 1.26 -39.76
C THR A 349 -17.99 0.62 -40.83
N ALA A 350 -19.15 0.07 -40.48
CA ALA A 350 -20.12 -0.46 -41.45
C ALA A 350 -20.69 0.64 -42.36
N MET A 351 -21.05 1.81 -41.81
CA MET A 351 -21.52 2.96 -42.58
C MET A 351 -20.45 3.51 -43.52
N ALA A 352 -19.19 3.61 -43.05
CA ALA A 352 -18.06 4.03 -43.88
C ALA A 352 -17.79 3.04 -45.04
N GLY A 353 -17.83 1.74 -44.76
CA GLY A 353 -17.70 0.68 -45.76
C GLY A 353 -18.81 0.72 -46.82
N ALA A 354 -20.07 0.92 -46.40
CA ALA A 354 -21.20 1.09 -47.31
C ALA A 354 -21.06 2.35 -48.19
N GLY A 355 -20.62 3.48 -47.60
CA GLY A 355 -20.34 4.71 -48.34
C GLY A 355 -19.24 4.54 -49.39
N LEU A 356 -18.14 3.86 -49.04
CA LEU A 356 -17.06 3.54 -49.98
C LEU A 356 -17.54 2.63 -51.12
N ALA A 357 -18.34 1.60 -50.81
CA ALA A 357 -18.92 0.70 -51.82
C ALA A 357 -19.81 1.47 -52.82
N MET A 358 -20.64 2.40 -52.34
CA MET A 358 -21.47 3.25 -53.20
C MET A 358 -20.64 4.15 -54.13
N ILE A 359 -19.52 4.71 -53.63
CA ILE A 359 -18.59 5.51 -54.46
C ILE A 359 -17.94 4.63 -55.52
N VAL A 360 -17.47 3.43 -55.17
CA VAL A 360 -16.87 2.48 -56.13
C VAL A 360 -17.88 2.08 -57.22
N ILE A 361 -19.13 1.77 -56.84
CA ILE A 361 -20.20 1.45 -57.79
C ILE A 361 -20.46 2.64 -58.74
N ALA A 362 -20.52 3.86 -58.22
CA ALA A 362 -20.72 5.07 -59.04
C ALA A 362 -19.56 5.31 -60.03
N VAL A 363 -18.31 5.11 -59.60
CA VAL A 363 -17.11 5.22 -60.46
C VAL A 363 -17.10 4.13 -61.52
N VAL A 364 -17.38 2.87 -61.17
CA VAL A 364 -17.48 1.76 -62.13
C VAL A 364 -18.58 2.03 -63.16
N TYR A 365 -19.75 2.48 -62.72
CA TYR A 365 -20.85 2.87 -63.62
C TYR A 365 -20.45 4.01 -64.58
N ALA A 366 -19.77 5.04 -64.08
CA ALA A 366 -19.27 6.13 -64.91
C ALA A 366 -18.25 5.65 -65.96
N LEU A 367 -17.29 4.79 -65.57
CA LEU A 367 -16.29 4.21 -66.49
C LEU A 367 -16.92 3.30 -67.55
N LEU A 368 -17.93 2.50 -67.17
CA LEU A 368 -18.69 1.67 -68.12
C LEU A 368 -19.47 2.54 -69.11
N LYS A 369 -20.11 3.62 -68.64
CA LYS A 369 -20.84 4.57 -69.50
C LYS A 369 -19.92 5.31 -70.47
N VAL A 370 -18.73 5.73 -70.03
CA VAL A 370 -17.72 6.36 -70.90
C VAL A 370 -17.26 5.38 -71.99
N ARG A 371 -16.99 4.11 -71.64
CA ARG A 371 -16.65 3.08 -72.65
C ARG A 371 -17.75 2.85 -73.68
N GLY A 372 -19.02 2.85 -73.27
CA GLY A 372 -20.16 2.69 -74.18
C GLY A 372 -20.29 3.82 -75.22
N ASN A 373 -19.97 5.06 -74.84
CA ASN A 373 -20.05 6.22 -75.75
C ASN A 373 -18.90 6.30 -76.76
N CYS A 374 -17.85 5.48 -76.65
CA CYS A 374 -16.71 5.50 -77.57
C CYS A 374 -16.85 4.55 -78.78
N THR A 375 -17.95 3.81 -78.92
CA THR A 375 -18.22 3.00 -80.13
C THR A 375 -19.01 3.81 -81.16
N VAL A 376 -18.29 4.55 -82.00
CA VAL A 376 -18.83 5.18 -83.21
C VAL A 376 -18.95 4.13 -84.33
N PRO A 377 -20.06 4.04 -85.09
CA PRO A 377 -20.14 3.16 -86.23
C PRO A 377 -19.24 3.63 -87.39
N LEU A 378 -18.44 2.73 -87.93
CA LEU A 378 -17.75 2.91 -89.21
C LEU A 378 -18.76 2.68 -90.36
N ASP A 379 -19.64 3.65 -90.63
CA ASP A 379 -20.46 3.64 -91.86
C ASP A 379 -21.05 5.01 -92.17
N GLN A 380 -20.29 5.86 -92.87
CA GLN A 380 -20.76 6.86 -93.86
C GLN A 380 -19.56 7.35 -94.68
N VAL A 381 -19.02 6.47 -95.53
CA VAL A 381 -18.21 6.89 -96.70
C VAL A 381 -19.05 6.58 -97.94
N GLN A 382 -19.84 7.54 -98.38
CA GLN A 382 -20.36 7.55 -99.75
C GLN A 382 -19.93 8.84 -100.44
N THR A 383 -19.19 8.61 -101.52
CA THR A 383 -18.79 9.56 -102.55
C THR A 383 -19.97 10.28 -103.19
N GLN A 384 -19.79 11.55 -103.50
CA GLN A 384 -20.44 12.17 -104.66
C GLN A 384 -19.43 13.02 -105.42
N GLU A 385 -19.03 12.52 -106.59
CA GLU A 385 -18.44 13.31 -107.66
C GLU A 385 -19.58 14.03 -108.40
N PHE A 386 -19.48 15.36 -108.56
CA PHE A 386 -19.34 16.07 -109.85
C PHE A 386 -19.49 17.60 -109.67
#